data_AF-F0EPA7-F1
#
_entry.id   AF-F0EPA7-F1
#
_cell.length_a   1.000
_cell.length_b   1.000
_cell.length_c   1.000
_cell.angle_alpha   90.00
_cell.angle_beta   90.00
_cell.angle_gamma   90.00
#
_symmetry.space_group_name_H-M   'P 1'
#
loop_
_entity.id
_entity.type
_entity.pdbx_description
1 polymer ?
#
loop_
_entity_poly.entity_id
_entity_poly.type
_entity_poly.pdbx_seq_one_letter_code
_entity_poly.pdbx_strand_id
1 'polypeptide(L)'
;MKTYTGDITITKNSRFQLFGIVNGDIEIRDKSICEIYGIVTGTIKILDDTNVRIDGTVTGAVYNDGGTLNIYGTIERFFDISGITNIHENAVIKNLLH
;
A
#
# COMPACT_ATOMS: atom_id res chain seq x y z
N MET A 1 8.06 -12.41 13.77
CA MET A 1 7.25 -11.51 12.93
C MET A 1 5.79 -11.68 13.30
N LYS A 2 5.04 -10.61 13.52
CA LYS A 2 3.62 -10.69 13.91
C LYS A 2 2.76 -10.84 12.66
N THR A 3 1.78 -11.74 12.71
CA THR A 3 0.83 -11.98 11.61
C THR A 3 -0.54 -11.48 12.02
N TYR A 4 -1.19 -10.74 11.12
CA TYR A 4 -2.57 -10.30 11.24
C TYR A 4 -3.38 -11.02 10.17
N THR A 5 -4.49 -11.64 10.56
CA THR A 5 -5.44 -12.29 9.66
C THR A 5 -6.71 -11.47 9.59
N GLY A 6 -7.17 -11.18 8.38
CA GLY A 6 -8.32 -10.33 8.11
C GLY A 6 -7.92 -8.92 7.64
N ASP A 7 -8.94 -8.18 7.24
CA ASP A 7 -8.77 -6.90 6.56
C ASP A 7 -8.49 -5.76 7.54
N ILE A 8 -7.74 -4.77 7.09
CA ILE A 8 -7.37 -3.59 7.86
C ILE A 8 -7.90 -2.34 7.16
N THR A 9 -8.57 -1.48 7.93
CA THR A 9 -8.98 -0.15 7.48
C THR A 9 -8.24 0.91 8.28
N ILE A 10 -7.53 1.79 7.57
CA ILE A 10 -6.81 2.93 8.15
C ILE A 10 -7.59 4.19 7.75
N THR A 11 -8.14 4.87 8.75
CA THR A 11 -9.16 5.92 8.60
C THR A 11 -8.97 6.98 9.70
N LYS A 12 -9.81 8.01 9.71
CA LYS A 12 -9.87 9.07 10.73
C LYS A 12 -8.56 9.85 10.87
N ASN A 13 -7.90 10.14 9.74
CA ASN A 13 -6.67 10.92 9.70
C ASN A 13 -5.60 10.37 10.66
N SER A 14 -5.42 9.05 10.65
CA SER A 14 -4.50 8.35 11.54
C SER A 14 -3.19 8.00 10.83
N ARG A 15 -2.17 7.68 11.62
CA ARG A 15 -0.90 7.13 11.12
C ARG A 15 -0.76 5.68 11.54
N PHE A 16 -0.44 4.80 10.60
CA PHE A 16 -0.25 3.39 10.83
C PHE A 16 1.08 2.90 10.23
N GLN A 17 1.77 2.02 10.96
CA GLN A 17 3.02 1.40 10.52
C GLN A 17 2.88 -0.11 10.60
N LEU A 18 3.15 -0.79 9.49
CA LEU A 18 3.10 -2.25 9.39
C LEU A 18 4.52 -2.83 9.27
N PHE A 19 4.94 -3.56 10.30
CA PHE A 19 6.21 -4.32 10.32
C PHE A 19 6.01 -5.85 10.20
N GLY A 20 4.75 -6.31 10.12
CA GLY A 20 4.38 -7.72 10.16
C GLY A 20 3.85 -8.27 8.83
N ILE A 21 3.22 -9.43 8.88
CA ILE A 21 2.45 -9.96 7.75
C ILE A 21 0.98 -9.58 7.93
N VAL A 22 0.33 -9.11 6.88
CA VAL A 22 -1.13 -9.01 6.77
C VAL A 22 -1.62 -10.00 5.72
N ASN A 23 -2.40 -10.96 6.18
CA ASN A 23 -3.14 -11.91 5.34
C ASN A 23 -4.58 -11.41 5.19
N GLY A 24 -4.75 -10.39 4.36
CA GLY A 24 -6.01 -9.69 4.15
C GLY A 24 -5.79 -8.42 3.33
N ASP A 25 -6.90 -7.74 3.02
CA ASP A 25 -6.88 -6.51 2.27
C ASP A 25 -6.62 -5.30 3.19
N ILE A 26 -6.04 -4.24 2.65
CA ILE A 26 -5.80 -2.98 3.37
C ILE A 26 -6.48 -1.84 2.60
N GLU A 27 -7.38 -1.13 3.26
CA GLU A 27 -7.97 0.10 2.75
C GLU A 27 -7.43 1.31 3.53
N ILE A 28 -6.89 2.30 2.83
CA ILE A 28 -6.35 3.54 3.41
C ILE A 28 -7.16 4.71 2.88
N ARG A 29 -7.72 5.52 3.78
CA ARG A 29 -8.58 6.68 3.45
C ARG A 29 -8.55 7.77 4.50
N ASP A 30 -9.35 8.81 4.29
CA ASP A 30 -9.60 9.90 5.24
C ASP A 30 -8.31 10.60 5.66
N LYS A 31 -7.46 10.96 4.69
CA LYS A 31 -6.20 11.69 4.90
C LYS A 31 -5.15 10.94 5.73
N SER A 32 -5.32 9.62 5.87
CA SER A 32 -4.46 8.81 6.70
C SER A 32 -3.09 8.57 6.05
N ILE A 33 -2.12 8.27 6.91
CA ILE A 33 -0.74 7.95 6.53
C ILE A 33 -0.46 6.49 6.84
N CYS A 34 0.05 5.74 5.86
CA CYS A 34 0.39 4.33 6.02
C CYS A 34 1.81 4.05 5.56
N GLU A 35 2.61 3.42 6.42
CA GLU A 35 3.98 2.97 6.09
C GLU A 35 4.05 1.44 6.22
N ILE A 36 4.37 0.78 5.11
CA ILE A 36 4.41 -0.68 5.01
C ILE A 36 5.85 -1.13 4.84
N TYR A 37 6.40 -1.70 5.91
CA TYR A 37 7.72 -2.32 5.95
C TYR A 37 7.65 -3.85 5.88
N GLY A 38 6.46 -4.42 6.11
CA GLY A 38 6.21 -5.86 6.16
C GLY A 38 5.70 -6.46 4.86
N ILE A 39 4.89 -7.50 4.98
CA ILE A 39 4.32 -8.23 3.83
C ILE A 39 2.80 -8.09 3.85
N VAL A 40 2.22 -7.76 2.70
CA VAL A 40 0.76 -7.75 2.50
C VAL A 40 0.42 -8.73 1.39
N THR A 41 -0.35 -9.76 1.71
CA THR A 41 -0.71 -10.78 0.71
C THR A 41 -1.97 -10.43 -0.07
N GLY A 42 -2.83 -9.59 0.52
CA GLY A 42 -4.06 -9.11 -0.10
C GLY A 42 -3.87 -7.83 -0.92
N THR A 43 -5.00 -7.22 -1.26
CA THR A 43 -5.09 -6.00 -2.03
C THR A 43 -4.89 -4.77 -1.13
N ILE A 44 -4.17 -3.77 -1.62
CA ILE A 44 -4.10 -2.45 -0.99
C ILE A 44 -4.88 -1.46 -1.85
N LYS A 45 -5.87 -0.81 -1.24
CA LYS A 45 -6.62 0.29 -1.85
C LYS A 45 -6.24 1.60 -1.17
N ILE A 46 -5.73 2.52 -1.97
CA ILE A 46 -5.27 3.84 -1.53
C ILE A 46 -6.24 4.86 -2.12
N LEU A 47 -6.95 5.59 -1.25
CA LEU A 47 -7.96 6.57 -1.64
C LEU A 47 -7.44 8.01 -1.54
N ASP A 48 -8.24 8.95 -2.04
CA ASP A 48 -7.98 10.39 -2.04
C ASP A 48 -7.35 10.94 -0.75
N ASP A 49 -6.44 11.89 -0.94
CA ASP A 49 -5.73 12.65 0.11
C ASP A 49 -4.88 11.80 1.07
N THR A 50 -4.65 10.52 0.79
CA THR A 50 -3.81 9.68 1.65
C THR A 50 -2.33 9.75 1.26
N ASN A 51 -1.45 9.43 2.22
CA ASN A 51 -0.01 9.31 1.97
C ASN A 51 0.48 7.93 2.36
N VAL A 52 0.97 7.18 1.38
CA VAL A 52 1.37 5.78 1.55
C VAL A 52 2.81 5.60 1.13
N ARG A 53 3.56 4.87 1.95
CA ARG A 53 4.93 4.45 1.68
C ARG A 53 5.01 2.92 1.76
N ILE A 54 5.56 2.29 0.73
CA ILE A 54 5.76 0.83 0.69
C ILE A 54 7.26 0.55 0.55
N ASP A 55 7.90 0.15 1.63
CA ASP A 55 9.26 -0.42 1.64
C ASP A 55 9.25 -1.95 1.63
N GLY A 56 8.12 -2.55 2.03
CA GLY A 56 7.94 -3.98 2.11
C GLY A 56 7.53 -4.65 0.80
N THR A 57 6.85 -5.80 0.92
CA THR A 57 6.40 -6.59 -0.22
C THR A 57 4.89 -6.69 -0.25
N VAL A 58 4.29 -6.40 -1.41
CA VAL A 58 2.86 -6.61 -1.66
C VAL A 58 2.70 -7.66 -2.73
N THR A 59 2.20 -8.84 -2.35
CA THR A 59 1.99 -9.94 -3.31
C THR A 59 0.62 -9.90 -3.97
N GLY A 60 -0.32 -9.14 -3.41
CA GLY A 60 -1.61 -8.86 -4.01
C GLY A 60 -1.53 -7.73 -5.05
N ALA A 61 -2.63 -7.01 -5.19
CA ALA A 61 -2.70 -5.83 -6.06
C ALA A 61 -2.61 -4.54 -5.23
N VAL A 62 -2.00 -3.51 -5.78
CA VAL A 62 -2.06 -2.14 -5.24
C VAL A 62 -2.84 -1.27 -6.21
N TYR A 63 -3.88 -0.60 -5.70
CA TYR A 63 -4.67 0.38 -6.43
C TYR A 63 -4.44 1.76 -5.83
N ASN A 64 -3.87 2.67 -6.63
CA ASN A 64 -3.78 4.09 -6.25
C ASN A 64 -4.91 4.88 -6.91
N ASP A 65 -5.96 5.12 -6.15
CA ASP A 65 -7.19 5.81 -6.57
C ASP A 65 -7.27 7.17 -5.86
N GLY A 66 -6.31 8.05 -6.19
CA GLY A 66 -6.30 9.45 -5.77
C GLY A 66 -5.36 9.79 -4.61
N GLY A 67 -4.62 8.82 -4.07
CA GLY A 67 -3.62 9.07 -3.02
C GLY A 67 -2.23 9.42 -3.55
N THR A 68 -1.33 9.76 -2.62
CA THR A 68 0.11 9.84 -2.87
C THR A 68 0.78 8.54 -2.43
N LEU A 69 1.33 7.78 -3.37
CA LEU A 69 2.02 6.51 -3.13
C LEU A 69 3.52 6.65 -3.44
N ASN A 70 4.38 6.32 -2.47
CA ASN A 70 5.82 6.22 -2.65
C ASN A 70 6.27 4.76 -2.52
N ILE A 71 6.83 4.21 -3.60
CA ILE A 71 7.20 2.79 -3.68
C ILE A 71 8.72 2.67 -3.61
N TYR A 72 9.20 1.96 -2.60
CA TYR A 72 10.61 1.60 -2.39
C TYR A 72 10.82 0.09 -2.43
N GLY A 73 9.78 -0.69 -2.12
CA GLY A 73 9.81 -2.15 -2.05
C GLY A 73 9.31 -2.85 -3.31
N THR A 74 8.71 -4.03 -3.11
CA THR A 74 8.26 -4.91 -4.20
C THR A 74 6.74 -4.97 -4.30
N ILE A 75 6.18 -4.77 -5.49
CA ILE A 75 4.74 -4.91 -5.78
C ILE A 75 4.54 -5.87 -6.95
N GLU A 76 3.69 -6.88 -6.77
CA GLU A 76 3.40 -7.85 -7.84
C GLU A 76 2.51 -7.27 -8.95
N ARG A 77 1.45 -6.56 -8.56
CA ARG A 77 0.49 -5.94 -9.49
C ARG A 77 0.16 -4.54 -9.02
N PHE A 78 0.33 -3.57 -9.90
CA PHE A 78 0.05 -2.17 -9.59
C PHE A 78 -0.87 -1.56 -10.64
N PHE A 79 -1.90 -0.85 -10.17
CA PHE A 79 -2.88 -0.12 -10.95
C PHE A 79 -2.88 1.34 -10.50
N ASP A 80 -2.43 2.24 -11.36
CA ASP A 80 -2.47 3.67 -11.11
C ASP A 80 -3.70 4.28 -11.79
N ILE A 81 -4.70 4.64 -11.00
CA ILE A 81 -6.02 5.06 -11.52
C ILE A 81 -6.07 6.59 -11.64
N SER A 82 -5.77 7.28 -10.54
CA SER A 82 -6.00 8.73 -10.44
C SER A 82 -5.06 9.44 -9.43
N GLY A 83 -4.13 8.71 -8.82
CA GLY A 83 -3.25 9.23 -7.77
C GLY A 83 -1.91 9.79 -8.28
N ILE A 84 -1.06 10.17 -7.33
CA ILE A 84 0.35 10.50 -7.57
C ILE A 84 1.19 9.31 -7.12
N THR A 85 1.94 8.70 -8.04
CA THR A 85 2.82 7.57 -7.72
C THR A 85 4.28 7.92 -7.98
N ASN A 86 5.10 7.81 -6.95
CA ASN A 86 6.56 7.96 -7.03
C ASN A 86 7.22 6.58 -6.89
N ILE A 87 7.87 6.11 -7.95
CA ILE A 87 8.60 4.85 -7.98
C ILE A 87 10.08 5.16 -7.76
N HIS A 88 10.66 4.68 -6.66
CA HIS A 88 12.05 4.93 -6.32
C HIS A 88 13.00 3.91 -6.97
N GLU A 89 14.29 4.26 -7.05
CA GLU A 89 15.34 3.53 -7.80
C GLU A 89 15.44 2.01 -7.53
N ASN A 90 15.11 1.57 -6.31
CA ASN A 90 15.21 0.17 -5.88
C ASN A 90 13.86 -0.56 -5.88
N ALA A 91 12.78 0.11 -6.28
CA ALA A 91 11.47 -0.49 -6.32
C ALA A 91 11.36 -1.51 -7.45
N VAL A 92 10.65 -2.60 -7.19
CA VAL A 92 10.37 -3.64 -8.19
C VAL A 92 8.88 -3.78 -8.37
N ILE A 93 8.39 -3.45 -9.56
CA ILE A 93 6.99 -3.64 -9.95
C ILE A 93 6.95 -4.67 -11.07
N LYS A 94 6.35 -5.83 -10.81
CA LYS A 94 6.36 -6.92 -11.80
C LYS A 94 5.34 -6.72 -12.91
N ASN A 95 4.11 -6.36 -12.56
CA ASN A 95 3.05 -6.05 -13.52
C ASN A 95 2.52 -4.64 -13.26
N LEU A 96 3.04 -3.68 -14.02
CA LEU A 96 2.54 -2.32 -14.05
C LEU A 96 1.43 -2.23 -15.10
N LEU A 97 0.22 -1.91 -14.67
CA LEU A 97 -0.96 -1.77 -15.52
C LEU A 97 -1.46 -0.33 -15.46
N HIS A 98 -1.59 0.30 -16.63
CA HIS A 98 -2.10 1.64 -16.84
C HIS A 98 -3.51 1.59 -17.43
#